data_AF-X1D775-F1
#
_entry.id   AF-X1D775-F1
#
_cell.length_a   1.000
_cell.length_b   1.000
_cell.length_c   1.000
_cell.angle_alpha   90.00
_cell.angle_beta   90.00
_cell.angle_gamma   90.00
#
_symmetry.space_group_name_H-M   'P 1'
#
loop_
_entity.id
_entity.type
_entity.pdbx_description
1 polymer ?
#
loop_
_entity_poly.entity_id
_entity_poly.type
_entity_poly.pdbx_seq_one_letter_code
_entity_poly.pdbx_strand_id
1 'polypeptide(L)'
;MDYTKAKEITKTMGVAFMGNAVAEALTNPIAVIRVVYQTNDPPLTLKQTLKHVHQRGSYFRGLRPALLSKAASVALKYTMYQSIREYRGTQKNDITNNVVNGVLGAWSGLALTQPLMVWRTVEQSGLG
;
A
#
# COMPACT_ATOMS: atom_id res chain seq x y z
N MET A 1 -24.94 9.90 8.20
CA MET A 1 -24.38 8.96 7.19
C MET A 1 -25.45 7.95 6.85
N ASP A 2 -25.84 7.88 5.59
CA ASP A 2 -26.92 7.01 5.12
C ASP A 2 -26.50 5.53 5.24
N TYR A 3 -27.27 4.68 5.94
CA TYR A 3 -26.88 3.30 6.27
C TYR A 3 -26.54 2.46 5.03
N THR A 4 -27.19 2.74 3.91
CA THR A 4 -26.96 2.09 2.63
C THR A 4 -25.57 2.38 2.07
N LYS A 5 -25.10 3.63 2.21
CA LYS A 5 -23.75 4.04 1.79
C LYS A 5 -22.68 3.38 2.65
N ALA A 6 -22.89 3.36 3.97
CA ALA A 6 -21.97 2.71 4.92
C ALA A 6 -21.71 1.24 4.53
N LYS A 7 -22.76 0.49 4.20
CA LYS A 7 -22.66 -0.92 3.80
C LYS A 7 -21.94 -1.10 2.46
N GLU A 8 -22.18 -0.22 1.49
CA GLU A 8 -21.52 -0.25 0.19
C GLU A 8 -20.02 0.06 0.30
N ILE A 9 -19.66 0.98 1.20
CA ILE A 9 -18.27 1.35 1.51
C ILE A 9 -17.52 0.14 2.09
N THR A 10 -18.06 -0.49 3.13
CA THR A 10 -17.40 -1.63 3.78
C THR A 10 -17.26 -2.81 2.83
N LYS A 11 -18.25 -3.04 1.96
CA LYS A 11 -18.19 -4.08 0.92
C LYS A 11 -17.08 -3.78 -0.09
N THR A 12 -17.00 -2.56 -0.59
CA THR A 12 -15.97 -2.12 -1.54
C THR A 12 -14.57 -2.26 -0.94
N MET A 13 -14.41 -1.86 0.33
CA MET A 13 -13.15 -2.01 1.07
C MET A 13 -12.75 -3.48 1.22
N GLY A 14 -13.70 -4.37 1.55
CA GLY A 14 -13.44 -5.80 1.68
C GLY A 14 -12.98 -6.44 0.37
N VAL A 15 -13.65 -6.13 -0.74
CA VAL A 15 -13.26 -6.63 -2.07
C VAL A 15 -11.89 -6.09 -2.48
N ALA A 16 -11.65 -4.79 -2.26
CA ALA A 16 -10.36 -4.17 -2.57
C ALA A 16 -9.24 -4.78 -1.73
N PHE A 17 -9.47 -5.07 -0.45
CA PHE A 17 -8.48 -5.73 0.40
C PHE A 17 -8.13 -7.14 -0.11
N MET A 18 -9.14 -7.97 -0.40
CA MET A 18 -8.92 -9.33 -0.91
C MET A 18 -8.16 -9.32 -2.23
N GLY A 19 -8.53 -8.43 -3.17
CA GLY A 19 -7.82 -8.27 -4.43
C GLY A 19 -6.35 -7.87 -4.23
N ASN A 20 -6.10 -6.90 -3.33
CA ASN A 20 -4.73 -6.49 -3.00
C ASN A 20 -3.95 -7.60 -2.28
N ALA A 21 -4.58 -8.40 -1.43
CA ALA A 21 -3.91 -9.49 -0.72
C ALA A 21 -3.43 -10.58 -1.68
N VAL A 22 -4.27 -10.98 -2.64
CA VAL A 22 -3.91 -11.94 -3.69
C VAL A 22 -2.80 -11.36 -4.59
N ALA A 23 -2.95 -10.10 -5.02
CA ALA A 23 -1.93 -9.43 -5.82
C ALA A 23 -0.59 -9.33 -5.08
N GLU A 24 -0.60 -8.99 -3.78
CA GLU A 24 0.60 -8.92 -2.97
C GLU A 24 1.23 -10.31 -2.80
N ALA A 25 0.44 -11.36 -2.57
CA ALA A 25 0.97 -12.73 -2.49
C ALA A 25 1.70 -13.15 -3.78
N LEU A 26 1.16 -12.80 -4.95
CA LEU A 26 1.79 -13.08 -6.24
C LEU A 26 3.03 -12.20 -6.51
N THR A 27 2.98 -10.93 -6.09
CA THR A 27 4.00 -9.92 -6.44
C THR A 27 5.09 -9.75 -5.37
N ASN A 28 4.91 -10.34 -4.18
CA ASN A 28 5.85 -10.16 -3.06
C ASN A 28 7.30 -10.55 -3.41
N PRO A 29 7.58 -11.65 -4.15
CA PRO A 29 8.95 -11.98 -4.54
C PRO A 29 9.66 -10.86 -5.30
N ILE A 30 8.94 -10.19 -6.21
CA ILE A 30 9.46 -9.06 -6.99
C ILE A 30 9.67 -7.84 -6.08
N ALA A 31 8.74 -7.59 -5.16
CA ALA A 31 8.85 -6.49 -4.21
C ALA A 31 10.08 -6.65 -3.29
N VAL A 32 10.34 -7.85 -2.78
CA VAL A 32 11.53 -8.15 -1.96
C VAL A 32 12.81 -7.92 -2.77
N ILE A 33 12.91 -8.42 -4.00
CA ILE A 33 14.09 -8.22 -4.86
C ILE A 33 14.34 -6.72 -5.08
N ARG A 34 13.29 -5.94 -5.37
CA ARG A 34 13.40 -4.49 -5.55
C ARG A 34 13.90 -3.79 -4.28
N VAL A 35 13.33 -4.11 -3.11
CA VAL A 35 13.74 -3.49 -1.85
C VAL A 35 15.19 -3.80 -1.56
N VAL A 36 15.58 -5.08 -1.61
CA VAL A 36 16.97 -5.51 -1.39
C VAL A 36 17.93 -4.84 -2.37
N TYR A 37 17.56 -4.68 -3.64
CA TYR A 37 18.36 -3.96 -4.62
C TYR A 37 18.55 -2.47 -4.26
N GLN A 38 17.49 -1.82 -3.75
CA GLN A 38 17.49 -0.38 -3.44
C GLN A 38 18.10 -0.05 -2.07
N THR A 39 18.08 -0.98 -1.12
CA THR A 39 18.52 -0.73 0.25
C THR A 39 19.89 -1.31 0.59
N ASN A 40 20.50 -2.11 -0.28
CA ASN A 40 21.85 -2.61 -0.03
C ASN A 40 22.90 -1.54 -0.29
N ASP A 41 23.82 -1.41 0.67
CA ASP A 41 25.04 -0.61 0.56
C ASP A 41 26.23 -1.49 1.00
N PRO A 42 27.23 -1.78 0.12
CA PRO A 42 27.39 -1.27 -1.24
C PRO A 42 26.33 -1.80 -2.23
N PRO A 43 26.02 -1.03 -3.29
CA PRO A 43 25.00 -1.40 -4.26
C PRO A 43 25.33 -2.71 -4.98
N LEU A 44 24.43 -3.68 -4.89
CA LEU A 44 24.58 -4.98 -5.52
C LEU A 44 24.14 -4.94 -6.98
N THR A 45 24.82 -5.68 -7.85
CA THR A 45 24.31 -5.95 -9.20
C THR A 45 23.06 -6.82 -9.13
N LEU A 46 22.17 -6.75 -10.12
CA LEU A 46 20.93 -7.53 -10.18
C LEU A 46 21.15 -9.04 -9.98
N LYS A 47 22.20 -9.61 -10.59
CA LYS A 47 22.58 -11.03 -10.43
C LYS A 47 22.97 -11.36 -8.98
N GLN A 48 23.69 -10.47 -8.31
CA GLN A 48 24.11 -10.64 -6.92
C GLN A 48 22.90 -10.53 -5.99
N THR A 49 21.98 -9.60 -6.26
CA THR A 49 20.71 -9.45 -5.52
C THR A 49 19.86 -10.72 -5.62
N LEU A 50 19.67 -11.26 -6.83
CA LEU A 50 18.94 -12.50 -7.03
C LEU A 50 19.57 -13.67 -6.28
N LYS A 51 20.90 -13.82 -6.36
CA LYS A 51 21.63 -14.85 -5.62
C LYS A 51 21.45 -14.69 -4.11
N HIS A 52 21.52 -13.46 -3.59
CA HIS A 52 21.36 -13.16 -2.17
C HIS A 52 19.96 -13.50 -1.65
N VAL A 53 18.91 -13.12 -2.39
CA VAL A 53 17.53 -13.44 -2.03
C VAL A 53 17.27 -14.94 -2.10
N HIS A 54 17.81 -15.61 -3.13
CA HIS A 54 17.68 -17.06 -3.31
C HIS A 54 18.36 -17.84 -2.18
N GLN A 55 19.59 -17.48 -1.83
CA GLN A 55 20.35 -18.13 -0.76
C GLN A 55 19.70 -17.96 0.63
N ARG A 56 18.98 -16.86 0.85
CA ARG A 56 18.24 -16.60 2.10
C ARG A 56 16.82 -17.18 2.11
N GLY A 57 16.34 -17.78 1.02
CA GLY A 57 14.96 -18.27 0.89
C GLY A 57 13.88 -17.23 1.19
N SER A 58 14.19 -15.94 1.05
CA SER A 58 13.44 -14.83 1.69
C SER A 58 12.40 -14.17 0.77
N TYR A 59 11.96 -14.82 -0.31
CA TYR A 59 11.02 -14.24 -1.29
C TYR A 59 9.68 -13.76 -0.69
N PHE A 60 9.27 -14.34 0.45
CA PHE A 60 8.04 -13.98 1.13
C PHE A 60 8.25 -13.19 2.43
N ARG A 61 9.48 -12.75 2.72
CA ARG A 61 9.79 -11.97 3.91
C ARG A 61 9.06 -10.61 3.87
N GLY A 62 8.54 -10.15 4.99
CA GLY A 62 7.78 -8.90 5.05
C GLY A 62 6.37 -8.95 4.43
N LEU A 63 5.83 -10.13 4.10
CA LEU A 63 4.46 -10.25 3.58
C LEU A 63 3.41 -9.76 4.59
N ARG A 64 3.60 -10.05 5.89
CA ARG A 64 2.68 -9.65 6.96
C ARG A 64 2.56 -8.12 7.09
N PRO A 65 3.66 -7.37 7.30
CA PRO A 65 3.57 -5.91 7.34
C PRO A 65 3.17 -5.32 5.98
N ALA A 66 3.45 -5.99 4.86
CA ALA A 66 2.97 -5.58 3.54
C ALA A 66 1.43 -5.62 3.46
N LEU A 67 0.80 -6.72 3.84
CA LEU A 67 -0.65 -6.86 3.85
C LEU A 67 -1.31 -5.86 4.80
N LEU A 68 -0.76 -5.69 6.01
CA LEU A 68 -1.27 -4.73 6.99
C LEU A 68 -1.19 -3.28 6.48
N SER A 69 -0.05 -2.89 5.91
CA SER A 69 0.15 -1.56 5.32
C SER A 69 -0.86 -1.28 4.21
N LYS A 70 -1.12 -2.28 3.36
CA LYS A 70 -2.09 -2.16 2.25
C LYS A 70 -3.52 -2.06 2.77
N ALA A 71 -3.90 -2.89 3.75
CA ALA A 71 -5.21 -2.83 4.39
C ALA A 71 -5.48 -1.44 4.98
N ALA A 72 -4.54 -0.94 5.79
CA ALA A 72 -4.61 0.38 6.38
C ALA A 72 -4.67 1.48 5.32
N SER A 73 -3.85 1.39 4.27
CA SER A 73 -3.81 2.39 3.20
C SER A 73 -5.11 2.44 2.39
N VAL A 74 -5.70 1.29 2.05
CA VAL A 74 -6.98 1.23 1.33
C VAL A 74 -8.10 1.83 2.17
N ALA A 75 -8.19 1.44 3.45
CA ALA A 75 -9.19 1.98 4.36
C ALA A 75 -9.08 3.50 4.48
N LEU A 76 -7.89 4.00 4.80
CA LEU A 76 -7.66 5.41 5.04
C LEU A 76 -7.83 6.27 3.79
N LYS A 77 -7.29 5.85 2.64
CA LYS A 77 -7.45 6.60 1.39
C LYS A 77 -8.92 6.73 1.01
N TYR A 78 -9.69 5.66 1.17
CA TYR A 78 -11.10 5.65 0.80
C TYR A 78 -11.93 6.51 1.75
N THR A 79 -11.76 6.34 3.07
CA THR A 79 -12.43 7.17 4.08
C THR A 79 -12.09 8.64 3.89
N MET A 80 -10.82 8.99 3.75
CA MET A 80 -10.38 10.38 3.61
C MET A 80 -10.86 11.00 2.30
N TYR A 81 -10.78 10.26 1.17
CA TYR A 81 -11.31 10.73 -0.11
C TYR A 81 -12.81 11.06 0.00
N GLN A 82 -13.59 10.20 0.65
CA GLN A 82 -15.02 10.45 0.84
C GLN A 82 -15.29 11.64 1.75
N SER A 83 -14.64 11.72 2.90
CA SER A 83 -14.79 12.85 3.82
C SER A 83 -14.44 14.18 3.15
N ILE A 84 -13.35 14.23 2.37
CA ILE A 84 -12.93 15.44 1.63
C ILE A 84 -13.93 15.77 0.52
N ARG A 85 -14.41 14.76 -0.22
CA ARG A 85 -15.39 14.96 -1.30
C ARG A 85 -16.74 15.45 -0.78
N GLU A 86 -17.21 14.91 0.35
CA GLU A 86 -18.44 15.35 1.02
C GLU A 86 -18.29 16.78 1.56
N TYR A 87 -17.17 17.08 2.21
CA TYR A 87 -16.87 18.42 2.72
C TYR A 87 -16.81 19.47 1.61
N ARG A 88 -16.19 19.15 0.46
CA ARG A 88 -16.05 20.08 -0.68
C ARG A 88 -17.25 20.09 -1.63
N GLY A 89 -18.27 19.25 -1.42
CA GLY A 89 -19.46 19.20 -2.28
C GLY A 89 -19.17 18.89 -3.76
N THR A 90 -18.03 18.28 -4.05
CA THR A 90 -17.53 18.13 -5.43
C THR A 90 -18.32 17.10 -6.24
N GLN A 91 -18.72 17.50 -7.46
CA GLN A 91 -19.44 16.65 -8.41
C GLN A 91 -18.52 15.61 -9.05
N LYS A 92 -19.07 14.45 -9.44
CA LYS A 92 -18.28 13.37 -10.05
C LYS A 92 -17.69 13.73 -11.43
N ASN A 93 -18.34 14.62 -12.18
CA ASN A 93 -17.90 15.03 -13.52
C ASN A 93 -16.78 16.08 -13.51
N ASP A 94 -16.47 16.67 -12.35
CA ASP A 94 -15.38 17.63 -12.24
C ASP A 94 -14.06 16.92 -11.97
N ILE A 95 -13.32 16.65 -13.04
CA ILE A 95 -12.08 15.87 -12.99
C ILE A 95 -11.03 16.60 -12.14
N THR A 96 -10.83 17.91 -12.34
CA THR A 96 -9.79 18.69 -11.67
C THR A 96 -9.99 18.69 -10.16
N ASN A 97 -11.22 18.92 -9.70
CA ASN A 97 -11.50 18.91 -8.27
C ASN A 97 -11.41 17.51 -7.66
N ASN A 98 -11.77 16.45 -8.40
CA ASN A 98 -11.61 15.08 -7.95
C ASN A 98 -10.14 14.66 -7.84
N VAL A 99 -9.26 15.17 -8.72
CA VAL A 99 -7.81 14.96 -8.62
C VAL A 99 -7.27 15.60 -7.33
N VAL A 100 -7.65 16.85 -7.04
CA VAL A 100 -7.25 17.52 -5.80
C VAL A 100 -7.71 16.75 -4.56
N ASN A 101 -8.95 16.26 -4.56
CA ASN A 101 -9.46 15.40 -3.47
C ASN A 101 -8.65 14.11 -3.33
N GLY A 102 -8.24 13.52 -4.46
CA GLY A 102 -7.38 12.34 -4.48
C GLY A 102 -6.01 12.61 -3.87
N VAL A 103 -5.38 13.74 -4.19
CA VAL A 103 -4.08 14.15 -3.61
C VAL A 103 -4.20 14.38 -2.11
N LEU A 104 -5.21 15.14 -1.67
CA LEU A 104 -5.44 15.41 -0.25
C LEU A 104 -5.71 14.11 0.54
N GLY A 105 -6.56 13.23 0.00
CA GLY A 105 -6.83 11.92 0.59
C GLY A 105 -5.61 11.00 0.62
N ALA A 106 -4.74 11.09 -0.39
CA ALA A 106 -3.48 10.36 -0.42
C ALA A 106 -2.50 10.86 0.65
N TRP A 107 -2.38 12.18 0.84
CA TRP A 107 -1.49 12.76 1.86
C TRP A 107 -1.92 12.42 3.29
N SER A 108 -3.21 12.50 3.59
CA SER A 108 -3.74 12.06 4.88
C SER A 108 -3.53 10.55 5.10
N GLY A 109 -3.72 9.76 4.04
CA GLY A 109 -3.47 8.31 4.09
C GLY A 109 -1.99 8.00 4.31
N LEU A 110 -1.07 8.73 3.68
CA LEU A 110 0.36 8.58 3.86
C LEU A 110 0.78 8.91 5.29
N ALA A 111 0.37 10.05 5.84
CA ALA A 111 0.73 10.45 7.20
C ALA A 111 0.46 9.35 8.23
N LEU A 112 -0.65 8.62 8.08
CA LEU A 112 -1.06 7.55 8.99
C LEU A 112 -0.46 6.18 8.65
N THR A 113 -0.09 5.93 7.39
CA THR A 113 0.44 4.61 6.95
C THR A 113 1.96 4.56 6.81
N GLN A 114 2.64 5.70 6.85
CA GLN A 114 4.10 5.79 6.77
C GLN A 114 4.83 4.86 7.76
N PRO A 115 4.44 4.78 9.05
CA PRO A 115 5.12 3.88 9.99
C PRO A 115 5.05 2.40 9.57
N LEU A 116 3.90 1.97 9.04
CA LEU A 116 3.70 0.60 8.56
C LEU A 116 4.54 0.32 7.30
N MET A 117 4.65 1.30 6.40
CA MET A 117 5.50 1.18 5.21
C MET A 117 6.98 1.09 5.56
N VAL A 118 7.44 1.84 6.55
CA VAL A 118 8.81 1.74 7.06
C VAL A 118 9.04 0.34 7.62
N TRP A 119 8.13 -0.17 8.45
CA TRP A 119 8.25 -1.52 9.01
C TRP A 119 8.31 -2.59 7.91
N ARG A 120 7.42 -2.54 6.92
CA ARG A 120 7.48 -3.40 5.74
C ARG A 120 8.85 -3.36 5.07
N THR A 121 9.42 -2.17 4.90
CA THR A 121 10.70 -1.97 4.18
C THR A 121 11.88 -2.54 4.97
N VAL A 122 11.89 -2.38 6.29
CA VAL A 122 12.90 -2.98 7.18
C VAL A 122 12.84 -4.52 7.11
N GLU A 123 11.63 -5.09 7.17
CA GLU A 123 11.47 -6.55 7.12
C GLU A 123 11.83 -7.14 5.74
N GLN A 124 11.48 -6.44 4.65
CA GLN A 124 11.78 -6.87 3.27
C GLN A 124 13.26 -6.70 2.90
N SER A 125 13.94 -5.68 3.40
CA SER A 125 15.39 -5.49 3.20
C SER A 125 16.23 -6.50 4.01
N GLY A 126 15.66 -7.06 5.08
CA GLY A 126 16.38 -7.93 6.00
C GLY A 126 17.35 -7.18 6.91
N LEU A 127 17.08 -5.89 7.18
CA LEU A 127 17.79 -5.04 8.14
C LEU A 127 17.29 -5.24 9.59
N GLY A 128 16.80 -6.43 9.92
CA GLY A 128 16.31 -6.82 11.24
C GLY A 128 16.62 -8.27 11.56
#